data_AF-A0A9J5WAX0-F1
#
_entry.id   AF-A0A9J5WAX0-F1
#
_cell.length_a   1.000
_cell.length_b   1.000
_cell.length_c   1.000
_cell.angle_alpha   90.00
_cell.angle_beta   90.00
_cell.angle_gamma   90.00
#
_symmetry.space_group_name_H-M   'P 1'
#
loop_
_entity.id
_entity.type
_entity.pdbx_description
1 polymer ?
#
loop_
_entity_poly.entity_id
_entity_poly.type
_entity_poly.pdbx_seq_one_letter_code
_entity_poly.pdbx_strand_id
1 'polypeptide(L)'
;MQIKKSFSMNSRTGRDLQRYNRGCRQVVGCIPYRSKKRDPSSCVQQGSTPIDDLEFLLISSQKNPRMMFPKGGWEIDESLEEAASRETFEEAGVVGEVEVQVRI
;
A
#
# COMPACT_ATOMS: atom_id res chain seq x y z
N MET A 1 15.55 -9.24 -19.29
CA MET A 1 15.13 -7.85 -19.55
C MET A 1 14.29 -7.41 -18.35
N GLN A 2 14.87 -6.69 -17.38
CA GLN A 2 14.09 -6.19 -16.24
C GLN A 2 13.29 -4.97 -16.70
N ILE A 3 11.99 -5.13 -16.84
CA ILE A 3 11.08 -4.02 -17.12
C ILE A 3 11.07 -3.17 -15.85
N LYS A 4 11.70 -1.99 -15.88
CA LYS A 4 11.53 -0.99 -14.83
C LYS A 4 10.07 -0.54 -14.88
N LYS A 5 9.30 -0.89 -13.86
CA LYS A 5 7.92 -0.43 -13.70
C LYS A 5 7.96 1.09 -13.50
N SER A 6 7.58 1.85 -14.51
CA SER A 6 7.52 3.31 -14.45
C SER A 6 6.22 3.71 -13.74
N PHE A 7 6.34 4.30 -12.55
CA PHE A 7 5.19 4.84 -11.83
C PHE A 7 5.02 6.32 -12.19
N SER A 8 3.79 6.72 -12.52
CA SER A 8 3.40 8.12 -12.72
C SER A 8 2.85 8.66 -11.41
N MET A 9 3.21 9.89 -11.02
CA MET A 9 2.56 10.57 -9.88
C MET A 9 1.16 11.11 -10.24
N ASN A 10 0.73 10.98 -11.50
CA ASN A 10 -0.60 11.39 -11.89
C ASN A 10 -1.58 10.26 -11.59
N SER A 11 -2.49 10.50 -10.66
CA SER A 11 -3.56 9.55 -10.34
C SER A 11 -4.37 9.22 -11.59
N ARG A 12 -4.77 7.95 -11.73
CA ARG A 12 -5.73 7.57 -12.77
C ARG A 12 -7.05 8.30 -12.54
N THR A 13 -7.62 8.84 -13.61
CA THR A 13 -8.90 9.56 -13.57
C THR A 13 -9.92 8.88 -14.47
N GLY A 14 -11.21 9.11 -14.20
CA GLY A 14 -12.31 8.44 -14.91
C GLY A 14 -12.87 7.22 -14.16
N ARG A 15 -13.90 6.60 -14.74
CA ARG A 15 -14.56 5.40 -14.19
C ARG A 15 -14.69 4.26 -15.20
N ASP A 16 -14.25 4.46 -16.43
CA ASP A 16 -14.52 3.53 -17.54
C ASP A 16 -13.82 2.18 -17.36
N LEU A 17 -12.67 2.18 -16.69
CA LEU A 17 -11.90 0.97 -16.41
C LEU A 17 -12.13 0.43 -14.99
N GLN A 18 -12.97 1.08 -14.17
CA GLN A 18 -13.15 0.67 -12.78
C GLN A 18 -13.85 -0.68 -12.71
N ARG A 19 -13.33 -1.57 -11.86
CA ARG A 19 -13.92 -2.90 -11.68
C ARG A 19 -15.10 -2.86 -10.71
N TYR A 20 -16.19 -3.50 -11.11
CA TYR A 20 -17.39 -3.66 -10.29
C TYR A 20 -17.74 -5.14 -10.14
N ASN A 21 -18.20 -5.52 -8.95
CA ASN A 21 -18.79 -6.84 -8.67
C ASN A 21 -20.15 -6.63 -8.01
N ARG A 22 -21.22 -7.16 -8.62
CA ARG A 22 -22.61 -6.97 -8.15
C ARG A 22 -22.98 -5.50 -7.88
N GLY A 23 -22.50 -4.59 -8.74
CA GLY A 23 -22.73 -3.15 -8.59
C GLY A 23 -21.81 -2.44 -7.58
N CYS A 24 -20.93 -3.16 -6.87
CA CYS A 24 -20.00 -2.59 -5.91
C CYS A 24 -18.61 -2.37 -6.53
N ARG A 25 -18.10 -1.13 -6.45
CA ARG A 25 -16.73 -0.80 -6.87
C ARG A 25 -15.73 -1.62 -6.05
N GLN A 26 -14.82 -2.30 -6.75
CA GLN A 26 -13.75 -3.06 -6.11
C GLN A 26 -12.62 -2.12 -5.71
N VAL A 27 -12.12 -2.29 -4.49
CA VAL A 27 -11.07 -1.48 -3.89
C VAL A 27 -9.91 -2.38 -3.50
N VAL A 28 -8.71 -1.86 -3.70
CA VAL A 28 -7.45 -2.53 -3.36
C VAL A 28 -6.55 -1.55 -2.64
N GLY A 29 -5.66 -2.06 -1.80
CA GLY A 29 -4.66 -1.28 -1.08
C GLY A 29 -3.59 -2.18 -0.50
N CYS A 30 -2.57 -1.56 0.09
CA CYS A 30 -1.51 -2.26 0.81
C CYS A 30 -1.51 -1.83 2.27
N ILE A 31 -0.90 -2.66 3.11
CA ILE A 31 -0.46 -2.27 4.46
C ILE A 31 1.06 -2.10 4.37
N PRO A 32 1.58 -0.90 4.10
CA PRO A 32 3.00 -0.71 3.92
C PRO A 32 3.68 -0.74 5.29
N TYR A 33 4.77 -1.49 5.40
CA TYR A 33 5.53 -1.59 6.63
C TYR A 33 7.04 -1.56 6.36
N ARG A 34 7.81 -1.23 7.40
CA ARG A 34 9.26 -1.40 7.44
C ARG A 34 9.71 -1.90 8.81
N SER A 35 10.82 -2.62 8.83
CA SER A 35 11.50 -2.94 10.09
C SER A 35 12.40 -1.78 10.52
N LYS A 36 12.35 -1.42 11.80
CA LYS A 36 13.30 -0.52 12.43
C LYS A 36 14.68 -1.15 12.39
N LYS A 37 15.69 -0.40 11.95
CA LYS A 37 17.08 -0.80 12.14
C LYS A 37 17.39 -0.65 13.62
N ARG A 38 17.54 -1.77 14.33
CA ARG A 38 18.06 -1.75 15.71
C ARG A 38 19.51 -1.25 15.65
N ASP A 39 19.83 -0.21 16.40
CA ASP A 39 21.22 0.15 16.64
C ASP A 39 21.83 -0.97 17.50
N PRO A 40 22.92 -1.64 17.05
CA PRO A 40 23.62 -2.65 17.85
C PRO A 40 24.07 -2.14 19.22
N SER A 41 24.17 -0.81 19.39
CA SER A 41 24.59 -0.11 20.61
C SER A 41 23.45 0.11 21.62
N SER A 42 22.19 -0.08 21.21
CA SER A 42 21.03 0.03 22.10
C SER A 42 21.02 -1.18 23.04
N CYS A 43 21.13 -0.91 24.34
CA CYS A 43 21.07 -1.94 25.38
C CYS A 43 19.83 -2.83 25.17
N VAL A 44 20.10 -4.12 24.93
CA VAL A 44 19.11 -5.14 24.60
C VAL A 44 18.05 -5.19 25.71
N GLN A 45 16.84 -4.71 25.43
CA GLN A 45 15.70 -5.16 26.21
C GLN A 45 15.37 -6.58 25.75
N GLN A 46 15.89 -7.53 26.51
CA GLN A 46 15.70 -8.96 26.31
C GLN A 46 14.22 -9.28 26.58
N GLY A 47 13.37 -9.11 25.57
CA GLY A 47 11.92 -9.25 25.69
C GLY A 47 11.08 -8.54 24.62
N SER A 48 11.66 -7.75 23.70
CA SER A 48 10.87 -7.11 22.63
C SER A 48 10.35 -8.15 21.63
N THR A 49 9.05 -8.09 21.35
CA THR A 49 8.42 -8.96 20.36
C THR A 49 8.79 -8.48 18.95
N PRO A 50 8.84 -9.36 17.93
CA PRO A 50 9.16 -8.96 16.55
C PRO A 50 8.27 -7.83 15.99
N ILE A 51 7.09 -7.64 16.58
CA ILE A 51 6.12 -6.63 16.17
C ILE A 51 6.54 -5.22 16.62
N ASP A 52 7.28 -5.09 17.73
CA ASP A 52 7.73 -3.80 18.26
C ASP A 52 8.73 -3.08 17.33
N ASP A 53 9.35 -3.84 16.42
CA ASP A 53 10.25 -3.32 15.39
C ASP A 53 9.54 -2.93 14.09
N LEU A 54 8.23 -3.13 13.97
CA LEU A 54 7.50 -2.79 12.75
C LEU A 54 6.91 -1.38 12.82
N GLU A 55 7.13 -0.61 11.76
CA GLU A 55 6.46 0.66 11.53
C GLU A 55 5.55 0.54 10.32
N PHE A 56 4.30 0.97 10.47
CA PHE A 56 3.32 1.00 9.40
C PHE A 56 3.13 2.42 8.87
N LEU A 57 2.97 2.54 7.56
CA LEU A 57 2.66 3.82 6.92
C LEU A 57 1.15 3.98 6.79
N LEU A 58 0.64 5.07 7.37
CA LEU A 58 -0.72 5.53 7.17
C LEU A 58 -0.70 6.91 6.51
N ILE A 59 -1.74 7.20 5.74
CA ILE A 59 -2.00 8.49 5.10
C ILE A 59 -3.19 9.17 5.78
N SER A 60 -3.20 10.50 5.77
CA SER A 60 -4.36 11.29 6.21
C SER A 60 -5.37 11.42 5.08
N SER A 61 -6.66 11.31 5.39
CA SER A 61 -7.70 11.56 4.38
C SER A 61 -7.85 13.07 4.11
N GLN A 62 -8.00 13.43 2.84
CA GLN A 62 -8.30 14.82 2.45
C GLN A 62 -9.70 15.28 2.90
N LYS A 63 -10.64 14.34 3.12
CA LYS A 63 -12.05 14.64 3.39
C LYS A 63 -12.43 14.51 4.86
N ASN A 64 -11.61 13.84 5.67
CA ASN A 64 -11.88 13.61 7.08
C ASN A 64 -10.56 13.49 7.86
N PRO A 65 -10.53 13.81 9.17
CA PRO A 65 -9.30 13.76 9.95
C PRO A 65 -8.87 12.33 10.34
N ARG A 66 -9.28 11.29 9.58
CA ARG A 66 -8.91 9.90 9.88
C ARG A 66 -7.62 9.53 9.16
N MET A 67 -6.86 8.68 9.81
CA MET A 67 -5.73 7.97 9.22
C MET A 67 -6.22 6.69 8.57
N MET A 68 -5.65 6.34 7.44
CA MET A 68 -6.02 5.16 6.67
C MET A 68 -4.81 4.57 5.96
N PHE A 69 -4.91 3.31 5.54
CA PHE A 69 -3.92 2.74 4.64
C PHE A 69 -4.13 3.23 3.19
N PRO A 70 -3.05 3.29 2.39
CA PRO A 70 -3.16 3.60 0.96
C PRO A 70 -4.08 2.61 0.25
N LYS A 71 -5.07 3.13 -0.46
CA LYS A 71 -6.07 2.31 -1.17
C LYS A 71 -6.76 3.13 -2.27
N GLY A 72 -7.28 2.42 -3.27
CA GLY A 72 -8.15 3.02 -4.27
C GLY A 72 -8.78 2.00 -5.19
N GLY A 73 -9.11 2.41 -6.40
CA GLY A 73 -9.91 1.59 -7.33
C GLY A 73 -9.07 0.48 -7.94
N TRP A 74 -9.62 -0.73 -8.00
CA TRP A 74 -9.04 -1.77 -8.84
C TRP A 74 -9.58 -1.62 -10.26
N GLU A 75 -8.71 -1.40 -11.24
CA GLU A 75 -9.09 -1.26 -12.65
C GLU A 75 -9.11 -2.63 -13.37
N ILE A 76 -9.74 -2.71 -14.55
CA ILE A 76 -9.88 -3.96 -15.33
C ILE A 76 -8.60 -4.34 -16.10
N ASP A 77 -7.73 -3.37 -16.37
CA ASP A 77 -6.52 -3.50 -17.19
C ASP A 77 -5.26 -3.84 -16.37
N GLU A 78 -5.41 -4.15 -15.08
CA GLU A 78 -4.29 -4.43 -14.17
C GLU A 78 -4.54 -5.65 -13.27
N SER A 79 -3.45 -6.32 -12.87
CA SER A 79 -3.48 -7.34 -11.81
C SER A 79 -3.79 -6.73 -10.44
N LEU A 80 -4.12 -7.55 -9.45
CA LEU A 80 -4.38 -7.06 -8.10
C LEU A 80 -3.11 -6.44 -7.47
N GLU A 81 -1.96 -7.09 -7.68
CA GLU A 81 -0.66 -6.65 -7.17
C GLU A 81 -0.20 -5.37 -7.87
N GLU A 82 -0.45 -5.25 -9.17
CA GLU A 82 -0.21 -4.03 -9.95
C GLU A 82 -1.04 -2.87 -9.41
N ALA A 83 -2.33 -3.10 -9.21
CA ALA A 83 -3.26 -2.13 -8.66
C ALA A 83 -2.85 -1.69 -7.24
N ALA A 84 -2.55 -2.65 -6.36
CA ALA A 84 -2.13 -2.36 -5.00
C ALA A 84 -0.82 -1.53 -4.95
N SER A 85 0.15 -1.88 -5.80
CA SER A 85 1.41 -1.13 -5.93
C SER A 85 1.17 0.28 -6.44
N ARG A 86 0.32 0.43 -7.47
CA ARG A 86 -0.03 1.72 -8.08
C ARG A 86 -0.73 2.63 -7.05
N GLU A 87 -1.78 2.16 -6.41
CA GLU A 87 -2.54 2.92 -5.41
C GLU A 87 -1.66 3.35 -4.22
N THR A 88 -0.76 2.48 -3.79
CA THR A 88 0.20 2.81 -2.72
C THR A 88 1.16 3.91 -3.14
N PHE A 89 1.63 3.87 -4.39
CA PHE A 89 2.49 4.92 -4.92
C PHE A 89 1.75 6.25 -5.11
N GLU A 90 0.54 6.23 -5.67
CA GLU A 90 -0.26 7.44 -5.92
C GLU A 90 -0.62 8.17 -4.61
N GLU A 91 -1.04 7.44 -3.57
CA GLU A 91 -1.51 8.05 -2.32
C GLU A 91 -0.38 8.34 -1.31
N ALA A 92 0.69 7.54 -1.30
CA ALA A 92 1.74 7.62 -0.29
C ALA A 92 3.16 7.83 -0.84
N GLY A 93 3.35 7.76 -2.16
CA GLY A 93 4.66 7.96 -2.80
C GLY A 93 5.69 6.85 -2.50
N VAL A 94 5.25 5.68 -2.02
CA VAL A 94 6.15 4.58 -1.66
C VAL A 94 6.04 3.39 -2.60
N VAL A 95 7.16 2.70 -2.79
CA VAL A 95 7.28 1.48 -3.59
C VAL A 95 7.87 0.37 -2.71
N GLY A 96 7.43 -0.86 -2.91
CA GLY A 96 7.92 -2.03 -2.19
C GLY A 96 7.52 -3.32 -2.89
N GLU A 97 7.81 -4.46 -2.25
CA GLU A 97 7.42 -5.78 -2.73
C GLU A 97 6.09 -6.20 -2.09
N VAL A 98 5.17 -6.72 -2.90
CA VAL A 98 3.88 -7.24 -2.44
C VAL A 98 3.99 -8.75 -2.32
N GLU A 99 4.05 -9.26 -1.09
CA GLU A 99 4.28 -10.68 -0.82
C GLU A 99 3.01 -11.46 -0.47
N VAL A 100 2.01 -10.80 0.12
CA VAL A 100 0.83 -11.46 0.69
C VAL A 100 -0.47 -10.83 0.20
N GLN A 101 -1.36 -11.66 -0.34
CA GLN A 101 -2.73 -11.28 -0.68
C GLN A 101 -3.69 -11.68 0.45
N VAL A 102 -4.44 -10.71 0.97
CA VAL A 102 -5.53 -10.93 1.93
C VAL A 102 -6.84 -10.47 1.31
N ARG A 103 -7.90 -11.28 1.43
CA ARG A 103 -9.27 -10.90 1.05
C ARG A 103 -10.13 -10.82 2.30
N ILE A 104 -10.79 -9.68 2.49
CA ILE A 104 -11.63 -9.37 3.66
C ILE A 104 -13.08 -9.28 3.19
#